data_AF-A0A0B6RZK9-F1
#
_entry.id   AF-A0A0B6RZK9-F1
#
_cell.length_a   1.000
_cell.length_b   1.000
_cell.length_c   1.000
_cell.angle_alpha   90.00
_cell.angle_beta   90.00
_cell.angle_gamma   90.00
#
_symmetry.space_group_name_H-M   'P 1'
#
loop_
_entity.id
_entity.type
_entity.pdbx_description
1 polymer ?
#
loop_
_entity_poly.entity_id
_entity_poly.type
_entity_poly.pdbx_seq_one_letter_code
_entity_poly.pdbx_strand_id
1 'polypeptide(L)'
;MRRRLRFAVLALLVASCAGGYGWHMTAPSMARNGTTTMQPDLIFGIGDNGDEVVRTARVPVKRSQLSTALMYDASRIATGVEPVFEFRDARHGMLLPQASDVEFMSDTEEGGKVRTIHVVFKVPVSPADVHDTAAFDAYDQAMYHYVTGVLQVIRQAGWKRYIPLSSPRLEGKRTYSFTPESYAGPTYAASPSLVEADPGYALTLDDWRHLSHGGTTLWQWYADGKFVELKYERDERSADLPITLGDRLDLRIQSETAWLDTFGPTYETARAKYASEIPAFLQQRHAAEAKARAAGARILTDWIDPAIAGVAVPKP
;
A
#
# COMPACT_ATOMS: atom_id res chain seq x y z
N MET A 1 -32.13 -53.53 32.09
CA MET A 1 -32.37 -52.20 32.68
C MET A 1 -31.65 -52.16 34.03
N ARG A 2 -30.97 -51.04 34.42
CA ARG A 2 -30.03 -50.92 35.57
C ARG A 2 -28.70 -51.71 35.37
N ARG A 3 -27.53 -51.35 35.97
CA ARG A 3 -27.03 -50.08 36.56
C ARG A 3 -25.48 -50.09 36.67
N ARG A 4 -24.83 -48.97 36.30
CA ARG A 4 -23.63 -48.29 36.86
C ARG A 4 -22.50 -49.08 37.61
N LEU A 5 -21.25 -48.91 37.15
CA LEU A 5 -19.98 -48.45 37.83
C LEU A 5 -18.81 -48.76 36.82
N ARG A 6 -17.76 -47.97 36.53
CA ARG A 6 -16.87 -47.01 37.23
C ARG A 6 -15.98 -47.62 38.33
N PHE A 7 -14.67 -47.82 38.05
CA PHE A 7 -13.58 -46.96 38.57
C PHE A 7 -12.15 -47.33 38.06
N ALA A 8 -11.29 -46.30 38.01
CA ALA A 8 -9.83 -46.26 38.30
C ALA A 8 -8.77 -47.15 37.56
N VAL A 9 -8.00 -46.49 36.68
CA VAL A 9 -6.54 -46.20 36.80
C VAL A 9 -5.55 -47.31 37.24
N LEU A 10 -4.52 -47.52 36.42
CA LEU A 10 -3.13 -47.69 36.88
C LEU A 10 -2.19 -46.92 35.92
N ALA A 11 -1.05 -46.43 36.43
CA ALA A 11 -0.02 -45.72 35.65
C ALA A 11 1.34 -46.47 35.73
N LEU A 12 2.29 -46.15 34.86
CA LEU A 12 3.63 -46.75 34.90
C LEU A 12 4.74 -45.79 34.44
N LEU A 13 5.88 -45.87 35.13
CA LEU A 13 7.10 -45.07 35.00
C LEU A 13 8.32 -45.98 35.33
N VAL A 14 9.57 -45.66 34.97
CA VAL A 14 10.09 -44.37 34.46
C VAL A 14 10.42 -44.50 32.95
N ALA A 15 11.56 -44.20 32.32
CA ALA A 15 12.89 -43.72 32.73
C ALA A 15 13.52 -42.83 31.65
N SER A 16 14.25 -41.80 32.08
CA SER A 16 15.08 -40.95 31.24
C SER A 16 16.57 -41.30 31.41
N CYS A 17 17.34 -41.24 30.33
CA CYS A 17 18.79 -41.12 30.37
C CYS A 17 19.23 -40.01 29.41
N ALA A 18 20.07 -39.08 29.88
CA ALA A 18 20.59 -38.01 29.07
C ALA A 18 21.87 -38.43 28.34
N GLY A 19 22.03 -37.98 27.10
CA GLY A 19 23.26 -38.05 26.33
C GLY A 19 23.38 -36.79 25.49
N GLY A 20 24.33 -35.91 25.82
CA GLY A 20 24.43 -34.59 25.21
C GLY A 20 24.91 -34.64 23.76
N TYR A 21 24.25 -33.90 22.89
CA TYR A 21 24.76 -33.54 21.57
C TYR A 21 24.96 -32.02 21.48
N GLY A 22 26.06 -31.61 20.86
CA GLY A 22 26.49 -30.21 20.84
C GLY A 22 25.54 -29.30 20.06
N TRP A 23 25.41 -28.06 20.54
CA TRP A 23 24.70 -27.00 19.83
C TRP A 23 25.51 -26.57 18.59
N HIS A 24 25.32 -27.27 17.47
CA HIS A 24 25.72 -26.74 16.18
C HIS A 24 24.81 -25.57 15.83
N MET A 25 25.34 -24.35 15.93
CA MET A 25 24.70 -23.15 15.40
C MET A 25 24.56 -23.30 13.88
N THR A 26 23.39 -23.73 13.43
CA THR A 26 22.95 -23.48 12.05
C THR A 26 22.75 -21.97 11.90
N ALA A 27 23.79 -21.28 11.40
CA ALA A 27 23.68 -19.88 11.03
C ALA A 27 22.46 -19.68 10.07
N PRO A 28 21.72 -18.57 10.19
CA PRO A 28 20.54 -18.34 9.35
C PRO A 28 20.92 -18.39 7.87
N SER A 29 20.23 -19.22 7.10
CA SER A 29 20.56 -19.54 5.71
C SER A 29 20.14 -18.45 4.70
N MET A 30 20.47 -17.18 5.01
CA MET A 30 20.40 -16.06 4.05
C MET A 30 21.66 -15.99 3.17
N ALA A 31 22.06 -17.14 2.62
CA ALA A 31 23.07 -17.24 1.58
C ALA A 31 22.68 -18.39 0.63
N ARG A 32 22.28 -18.04 -0.60
CA ARG A 32 21.65 -18.92 -1.62
C ARG A 32 20.24 -19.42 -1.26
N ASN A 33 19.26 -18.56 -1.45
CA ASN A 33 18.25 -18.89 -2.46
C ASN A 33 18.62 -18.14 -3.75
N GLY A 34 18.32 -18.73 -4.90
CA GLY A 34 18.78 -18.21 -6.19
C GLY A 34 18.07 -16.90 -6.58
N THR A 35 18.63 -16.21 -7.57
CA THR A 35 17.89 -15.20 -8.35
C THR A 35 16.83 -15.89 -9.21
N THR A 36 15.74 -16.33 -8.57
CA THR A 36 14.46 -16.52 -9.25
C THR A 36 14.04 -15.15 -9.76
N THR A 37 14.36 -14.84 -11.01
CA THR A 37 13.89 -13.63 -11.67
C THR A 37 12.36 -13.67 -11.61
N MET A 38 11.76 -12.68 -10.94
CA MET A 38 10.30 -12.57 -10.88
C MET A 38 9.81 -12.38 -12.32
N GLN A 39 9.15 -13.40 -12.87
CA GLN A 39 8.56 -13.33 -14.20
C GLN A 39 7.11 -12.89 -14.04
N PRO A 40 6.71 -11.72 -14.56
CA PRO A 40 5.35 -11.24 -14.42
C PRO A 40 4.40 -12.09 -15.25
N ASP A 41 3.39 -12.66 -14.60
CA ASP A 41 2.36 -13.48 -15.24
C ASP A 41 1.14 -12.66 -15.69
N LEU A 42 1.04 -11.41 -15.22
CA LEU A 42 0.05 -10.42 -15.61
C LEU A 42 0.77 -9.11 -16.02
N ILE A 43 0.59 -8.65 -17.26
CA ILE A 43 1.36 -7.51 -17.84
C ILE A 43 0.44 -6.56 -18.61
N PHE A 44 0.10 -5.41 -18.03
CA PHE A 44 -0.79 -4.40 -18.64
C PHE A 44 -0.69 -3.03 -17.94
N GLY A 45 -1.29 -2.01 -18.52
CA GLY A 45 -1.33 -0.65 -17.98
C GLY A 45 -2.61 0.13 -18.30
N ILE A 46 -2.61 1.41 -17.92
CA ILE A 46 -3.71 2.34 -18.20
C ILE A 46 -3.84 2.55 -19.71
N GLY A 47 -5.04 2.38 -20.26
CA GLY A 47 -5.32 2.50 -21.70
C GLY A 47 -5.18 1.19 -22.51
N ASP A 48 -4.82 0.07 -21.88
CA ASP A 48 -4.97 -1.26 -22.48
C ASP A 48 -6.46 -1.66 -22.57
N ASN A 49 -6.82 -2.64 -23.41
CA ASN A 49 -8.18 -3.17 -23.46
C ASN A 49 -8.33 -4.36 -22.49
N GLY A 50 -9.31 -4.31 -21.58
CA GLY A 50 -9.44 -5.30 -20.51
C GLY A 50 -9.62 -6.75 -20.98
N ASP A 51 -10.36 -6.98 -22.07
CA ASP A 51 -10.54 -8.33 -22.63
C ASP A 51 -9.29 -8.86 -23.32
N GLU A 52 -8.45 -7.98 -23.87
CA GLU A 52 -7.12 -8.35 -24.36
C GLU A 52 -6.15 -8.70 -23.21
N VAL A 53 -6.24 -8.02 -22.07
CA VAL A 53 -5.49 -8.42 -20.86
C VAL A 53 -5.88 -9.83 -20.42
N VAL A 54 -7.18 -10.13 -20.29
CA VAL A 54 -7.66 -11.49 -19.95
C VAL A 54 -7.16 -12.54 -20.95
N ARG A 55 -7.15 -12.21 -22.25
CA ARG A 55 -6.71 -13.11 -23.33
C ARG A 55 -5.20 -13.41 -23.32
N THR A 56 -4.39 -12.52 -22.75
CA THR A 56 -2.92 -12.58 -22.81
C THR A 56 -2.25 -12.85 -21.45
N ALA A 57 -3.00 -12.78 -20.36
CA ALA A 57 -2.54 -13.15 -19.02
C ALA A 57 -2.10 -14.63 -18.96
N ARG A 58 -1.05 -14.90 -18.18
CA ARG A 58 -0.54 -16.24 -17.87
C ARG A 58 -1.16 -16.82 -16.59
N VAL A 59 -1.94 -16.01 -15.88
CA VAL A 59 -2.85 -16.42 -14.79
C VAL A 59 -4.31 -16.35 -15.26
N PRO A 60 -5.24 -17.08 -14.63
CA PRO A 60 -6.66 -16.86 -14.84
C PRO A 60 -7.04 -15.44 -14.40
N VAL A 61 -8.01 -14.83 -15.08
CA VAL A 61 -8.61 -13.55 -14.69
C VAL A 61 -10.13 -13.69 -14.83
N LYS A 62 -10.89 -13.37 -13.78
CA LYS A 62 -12.36 -13.27 -13.87
C LYS A 62 -12.76 -11.90 -14.39
N ARG A 63 -13.95 -11.84 -15.02
CA ARG A 63 -14.58 -10.62 -15.52
C ARG A 63 -16.01 -10.53 -14.97
N SER A 64 -16.44 -9.34 -14.55
CA SER A 64 -17.80 -9.10 -14.08
C SER A 64 -18.83 -9.10 -15.24
N GLN A 65 -20.10 -9.34 -14.90
CA GLN A 65 -21.23 -9.33 -15.85
C GLN A 65 -21.94 -7.96 -15.90
N LEU A 66 -21.33 -6.90 -15.36
CA LEU A 66 -21.88 -5.55 -15.37
C LEU A 66 -21.68 -4.89 -16.75
N SER A 67 -22.62 -4.06 -17.18
CA SER A 67 -22.67 -3.56 -18.56
C SER A 67 -21.87 -2.30 -18.84
N THR A 68 -21.63 -1.44 -17.84
CA THR A 68 -21.00 -0.11 -18.02
C THR A 68 -19.59 -0.01 -17.43
N ALA A 69 -19.32 -0.74 -16.35
CA ALA A 69 -18.01 -0.82 -15.70
C ALA A 69 -17.58 -2.29 -15.60
N LEU A 70 -16.63 -2.69 -16.45
CA LEU A 70 -16.10 -4.04 -16.45
C LEU A 70 -15.01 -4.15 -15.39
N MET A 71 -15.30 -4.92 -14.35
CA MET A 71 -14.35 -5.25 -13.29
C MET A 71 -13.67 -6.58 -13.63
N TYR A 72 -12.37 -6.63 -13.44
CA TYR A 72 -11.54 -7.79 -13.68
C TYR A 72 -10.75 -8.12 -12.41
N ASP A 73 -10.60 -9.41 -12.13
CA ASP A 73 -10.14 -9.94 -10.84
C ASP A 73 -9.18 -11.11 -11.08
N ALA A 74 -7.91 -10.90 -10.74
CA ALA A 74 -6.83 -11.89 -10.81
C ALA A 74 -6.39 -12.36 -9.40
N SER A 75 -7.28 -12.32 -8.42
CA SER A 75 -6.96 -12.62 -7.02
C SER A 75 -6.80 -14.10 -6.71
N ARG A 76 -6.10 -14.41 -5.61
CA ARG A 76 -6.05 -15.78 -5.05
C ARG A 76 -7.41 -16.30 -4.64
N ILE A 77 -8.31 -15.43 -4.17
CA ILE A 77 -9.66 -15.81 -3.74
C ILE A 77 -10.51 -16.23 -4.94
N ALA A 78 -10.35 -15.55 -6.07
CA ALA A 78 -11.08 -15.86 -7.30
C ALA A 78 -10.47 -17.01 -8.10
N THR A 79 -9.14 -17.03 -8.25
CA THR A 79 -8.43 -17.83 -9.25
C THR A 79 -7.64 -18.99 -8.67
N GLY A 80 -7.33 -18.94 -7.37
CA GLY A 80 -6.38 -19.84 -6.71
C GLY A 80 -4.90 -19.47 -6.89
N VAL A 81 -4.58 -18.38 -7.60
CA VAL A 81 -3.21 -17.95 -7.93
C VAL A 81 -2.89 -16.58 -7.34
N GLU A 82 -1.63 -16.36 -6.95
CA GLU A 82 -1.09 -15.10 -6.43
C GLU A 82 -0.19 -14.48 -7.51
N PRO A 83 -0.67 -13.50 -8.29
CA PRO A 83 0.02 -13.05 -9.51
C PRO A 83 1.28 -12.22 -9.22
N VAL A 84 2.13 -12.13 -10.23
CA VAL A 84 3.25 -11.17 -10.31
C VAL A 84 2.91 -10.18 -11.41
N PHE A 85 2.59 -8.95 -11.02
CA PHE A 85 2.11 -7.91 -11.94
C PHE A 85 3.23 -6.97 -12.40
N GLU A 86 3.32 -6.79 -13.72
CA GLU A 86 4.08 -5.71 -14.35
C GLU A 86 3.12 -4.63 -14.87
N PHE A 87 3.19 -3.46 -14.26
CA PHE A 87 2.54 -2.27 -14.79
C PHE A 87 3.28 -1.81 -16.05
N ARG A 88 2.58 -1.82 -17.19
CA ARG A 88 3.12 -1.48 -18.51
C ARG A 88 2.90 -0.01 -18.84
N ASP A 89 3.96 0.79 -18.79
CA ASP A 89 4.01 2.17 -19.30
C ASP A 89 5.38 2.43 -19.95
N ALA A 90 5.41 3.23 -21.03
CA ALA A 90 6.59 3.48 -21.85
C ALA A 90 7.70 4.30 -21.15
N ARG A 91 7.39 4.96 -20.02
CA ARG A 91 8.35 5.71 -19.19
C ARG A 91 8.31 5.32 -17.72
N HIS A 92 7.16 4.85 -17.25
CA HIS A 92 6.84 4.69 -15.83
C HIS A 92 6.42 3.26 -15.45
N GLY A 93 6.80 2.28 -16.27
CA GLY A 93 6.53 0.86 -16.02
C GLY A 93 7.21 0.31 -14.77
N MET A 94 6.56 -0.65 -14.10
CA MET A 94 6.99 -1.20 -12.81
C MET A 94 6.72 -2.70 -12.73
N LEU A 95 7.77 -3.51 -12.54
CA LEU A 95 7.62 -4.89 -12.08
C LEU A 95 7.44 -4.87 -10.56
N LEU A 96 6.24 -5.22 -10.09
CA LEU A 96 5.90 -5.24 -8.67
C LEU A 96 6.18 -6.61 -8.04
N PRO A 97 6.42 -6.68 -6.71
CA PRO A 97 6.40 -7.94 -5.97
C PRO A 97 5.09 -8.73 -6.12
N GLN A 98 5.11 -10.00 -5.73
CA GLN A 98 3.93 -10.86 -5.77
C GLN A 98 2.75 -10.23 -5.00
N ALA A 99 1.58 -10.26 -5.64
CA ALA A 99 0.33 -9.78 -5.09
C ALA A 99 -0.54 -10.95 -4.61
N SER A 100 -1.40 -10.71 -3.62
CA SER A 100 -2.51 -11.61 -3.30
C SER A 100 -3.73 -11.33 -4.19
N ASP A 101 -3.82 -10.11 -4.71
CA ASP A 101 -4.93 -9.58 -5.48
C ASP A 101 -4.43 -8.57 -6.54
N VAL A 102 -4.95 -8.67 -7.76
CA VAL A 102 -4.89 -7.60 -8.76
C VAL A 102 -6.27 -7.44 -9.39
N GLU A 103 -6.94 -6.36 -9.02
CA GLU A 103 -8.20 -5.90 -9.57
C GLU A 103 -7.94 -4.81 -10.63
N PHE A 104 -8.74 -4.76 -11.69
CA PHE A 104 -8.72 -3.62 -12.61
C PHE A 104 -10.10 -3.33 -13.20
N MET A 105 -10.34 -2.04 -13.48
CA MET A 105 -11.60 -1.55 -14.04
C MET A 105 -11.39 -1.00 -15.43
N SER A 106 -12.21 -1.48 -16.37
CA SER A 106 -12.29 -0.95 -17.73
C SER A 106 -13.62 -0.26 -17.99
N ASP A 107 -13.56 0.88 -18.66
CA ASP A 107 -14.71 1.66 -19.08
C ASP A 107 -15.24 1.17 -20.43
N THR A 108 -16.53 0.85 -20.54
CA THR A 108 -17.10 0.40 -21.82
C THR A 108 -17.39 1.55 -22.78
N GLU A 109 -17.63 2.76 -22.29
CA GLU A 109 -17.90 3.93 -23.13
C GLU A 109 -16.60 4.42 -23.79
N GLU A 110 -15.45 4.27 -23.12
CA GLU A 110 -14.12 4.47 -23.72
C GLU A 110 -13.62 3.28 -24.57
N GLY A 111 -14.44 2.25 -24.84
CA GLY A 111 -14.08 1.11 -25.69
C GLY A 111 -13.37 -0.05 -24.96
N GLY A 112 -13.76 -0.30 -23.70
CA GLY A 112 -13.22 -1.37 -22.87
C GLY A 112 -11.82 -1.05 -22.32
N LYS A 113 -11.55 0.21 -22.01
CA LYS A 113 -10.21 0.71 -21.66
C LYS A 113 -9.95 0.70 -20.16
N VAL A 114 -8.82 0.11 -19.76
CA VAL A 114 -8.37 0.07 -18.36
C VAL A 114 -8.10 1.48 -17.87
N ARG A 115 -8.88 1.94 -16.88
CA ARG A 115 -8.78 3.28 -16.29
C ARG A 115 -8.31 3.30 -14.83
N THR A 116 -8.48 2.18 -14.12
CA THR A 116 -8.03 1.99 -12.73
C THR A 116 -7.48 0.57 -12.55
N ILE A 117 -6.40 0.44 -11.76
CA ILE A 117 -5.77 -0.80 -11.33
C ILE A 117 -5.58 -0.73 -9.82
N HIS A 118 -5.87 -1.81 -9.11
CA HIS A 118 -5.72 -1.98 -7.68
C HIS A 118 -4.93 -3.26 -7.42
N VAL A 119 -3.97 -3.21 -6.49
CA VAL A 119 -3.03 -4.29 -6.20
C VAL A 119 -2.93 -4.44 -4.69
N VAL A 120 -3.35 -5.59 -4.15
CA VAL A 120 -3.11 -5.93 -2.75
C VAL A 120 -1.86 -6.80 -2.68
N PHE A 121 -0.83 -6.33 -1.99
CA PHE A 121 0.46 -7.02 -1.97
C PHE A 121 0.44 -8.27 -1.08
N LYS A 122 1.16 -9.31 -1.51
CA LYS A 122 1.45 -10.46 -0.66
C LYS A 122 2.61 -10.12 0.27
N VAL A 123 2.26 -9.45 1.35
CA VAL A 123 3.15 -9.06 2.45
C VAL A 123 3.66 -10.28 3.25
N PRO A 124 4.75 -10.13 4.03
CA PRO A 124 5.10 -11.04 5.13
C PRO A 124 3.89 -11.44 6.00
N VAL A 125 3.92 -12.66 6.52
CA VAL A 125 2.87 -13.18 7.41
C VAL A 125 3.11 -12.70 8.84
N SER A 126 2.09 -12.12 9.49
CA SER A 126 2.15 -11.71 10.90
C SER A 126 2.37 -12.93 11.82
N PRO A 127 3.15 -12.79 12.90
CA PRO A 127 3.12 -13.73 14.03
C PRO A 127 1.70 -13.87 14.58
N ALA A 128 1.39 -15.06 15.13
CA ALA A 128 0.08 -15.41 15.64
C ALA A 128 -0.04 -15.31 17.18
N ASP A 129 1.08 -15.18 17.90
CA ASP A 129 1.11 -14.93 19.34
C ASP A 129 1.54 -13.48 19.59
N VAL A 130 0.60 -12.66 20.09
CA VAL A 130 0.81 -11.25 20.43
C VAL A 130 1.88 -11.02 21.50
N HIS A 131 2.28 -12.07 22.22
CA HIS A 131 3.32 -12.01 23.25
C HIS A 131 4.72 -12.39 22.73
N ASP A 132 4.86 -12.93 21.51
CA ASP A 132 6.16 -13.20 20.90
C ASP A 132 6.75 -11.91 20.28
N THR A 133 7.28 -11.07 21.17
CA THR A 133 7.92 -9.80 20.81
C THR A 133 9.12 -9.99 19.87
N ALA A 134 9.82 -11.12 19.94
CA ALA A 134 10.96 -11.41 19.05
C ALA A 134 10.50 -11.74 17.62
N ALA A 135 9.39 -12.48 17.47
CA ALA A 135 8.77 -12.70 16.17
C ALA A 135 8.20 -11.39 15.60
N PHE A 136 7.62 -10.52 16.43
CA PHE A 136 7.13 -9.21 15.98
C PHE A 136 8.23 -8.22 15.59
N ASP A 137 9.39 -8.23 16.27
CA ASP A 137 10.56 -7.45 15.88
C ASP A 137 11.11 -7.90 14.51
N ALA A 138 11.17 -9.21 14.28
CA ALA A 138 11.57 -9.79 12.99
C ALA A 138 10.55 -9.49 11.87
N TYR A 139 9.25 -9.49 12.21
CA TYR A 139 8.17 -9.12 11.30
C TYR A 139 8.22 -7.63 10.92
N ASP A 140 8.39 -6.72 11.88
CA ASP A 140 8.55 -5.29 11.61
C ASP A 140 9.75 -5.01 10.71
N GLN A 141 10.88 -5.69 10.94
CA GLN A 141 12.04 -5.59 10.05
C GLN A 141 11.75 -6.13 8.63
N ALA A 142 11.02 -7.25 8.50
CA ALA A 142 10.63 -7.79 7.20
C ALA A 142 9.67 -6.86 6.45
N MET A 143 8.66 -6.29 7.13
CA MET A 143 7.72 -5.33 6.58
C MET A 143 8.42 -4.03 6.14
N TYR A 144 9.32 -3.50 6.96
CA TYR A 144 10.16 -2.34 6.62
C TYR A 144 10.92 -2.56 5.30
N HIS A 145 11.64 -3.68 5.18
CA HIS A 145 12.40 -4.00 3.95
C HIS A 145 11.49 -4.24 2.74
N TYR A 146 10.29 -4.81 2.94
CA TYR A 146 9.31 -5.01 1.88
C TYR A 146 8.76 -3.68 1.34
N VAL A 147 8.25 -2.82 2.23
CA VAL A 147 7.61 -1.54 1.85
C VAL A 147 8.65 -0.55 1.30
N THR A 148 9.85 -0.47 1.89
CA THR A 148 10.93 0.35 1.32
C THR A 148 11.43 -0.17 -0.04
N GLY A 149 11.34 -1.48 -0.28
CA GLY A 149 11.55 -2.08 -1.61
C GLY A 149 10.52 -1.62 -2.64
N VAL A 150 9.23 -1.65 -2.31
CA VAL A 150 8.16 -1.16 -3.20
C VAL A 150 8.31 0.34 -3.48
N LEU A 151 8.59 1.15 -2.45
CA LEU A 151 8.90 2.59 -2.60
C LEU A 151 10.10 2.83 -3.53
N GLN A 152 11.13 1.98 -3.45
CA GLN A 152 12.28 2.06 -4.34
C GLN A 152 11.92 1.73 -5.80
N VAL A 153 11.07 0.73 -6.08
CA VAL A 153 10.61 0.41 -7.44
C VAL A 153 9.88 1.61 -8.06
N ILE A 154 8.90 2.18 -7.34
CA ILE A 154 8.11 3.33 -7.82
C ILE A 154 9.03 4.52 -8.11
N ARG A 155 9.99 4.82 -7.21
CA ARG A 155 10.98 5.88 -7.39
C ARG A 155 11.95 5.61 -8.57
N GLN A 156 12.35 4.37 -8.80
CA GLN A 156 13.24 4.00 -9.91
C GLN A 156 12.53 4.07 -11.27
N ALA A 157 11.22 3.83 -11.31
CA ALA A 157 10.37 4.08 -12.48
C ALA A 157 10.08 5.57 -12.74
N GLY A 158 10.77 6.51 -12.06
CA GLY A 158 10.73 7.94 -12.38
C GLY A 158 9.42 8.66 -12.02
N TRP A 159 8.54 8.03 -11.25
CA TRP A 159 7.32 8.65 -10.72
C TRP A 159 7.68 9.84 -9.82
N LYS A 160 7.00 10.97 -10.01
CA LYS A 160 7.23 12.21 -9.25
C LYS A 160 6.22 12.31 -8.12
N ARG A 161 6.66 12.73 -6.93
CA ARG A 161 5.78 12.96 -5.79
C ARG A 161 4.60 13.85 -6.18
N TYR A 162 3.42 13.54 -5.64
CA TYR A 162 2.24 14.40 -5.68
C TYR A 162 1.98 14.97 -4.28
N ILE A 163 1.38 16.16 -4.21
CA ILE A 163 0.88 16.78 -2.98
C ILE A 163 -0.49 17.38 -3.34
N PRO A 164 -1.61 16.88 -2.79
CA PRO A 164 -2.94 17.42 -3.04
C PRO A 164 -3.04 18.94 -2.80
N LEU A 165 -3.94 19.59 -3.54
CA LEU A 165 -4.08 21.05 -3.50
C LEU A 165 -4.59 21.61 -2.16
N SER A 166 -5.27 20.78 -1.36
CA SER A 166 -5.71 21.07 0.01
C SER A 166 -4.58 20.98 1.04
N SER A 167 -3.50 20.28 0.72
CA SER A 167 -2.56 19.76 1.69
C SER A 167 -1.27 20.58 1.74
N PRO A 168 -0.65 20.75 2.94
CA PRO A 168 0.50 21.62 3.12
C PRO A 168 1.75 21.03 2.45
N ARG A 169 2.51 21.88 1.74
CA ARG A 169 3.69 21.46 0.97
C ARG A 169 4.90 21.19 1.87
N LEU A 170 4.89 20.05 2.56
CA LEU A 170 5.86 19.60 3.56
C LEU A 170 6.84 18.56 3.01
N GLU A 171 7.98 18.37 3.69
CA GLU A 171 9.04 17.41 3.32
C GLU A 171 9.55 16.61 4.53
N GLY A 172 10.18 15.45 4.25
CA GLY A 172 10.91 14.65 5.22
C GLY A 172 10.04 14.08 6.35
N LYS A 173 10.68 13.78 7.50
CA LYS A 173 10.07 13.16 8.68
C LYS A 173 8.78 13.85 9.16
N ARG A 174 8.60 15.15 8.93
CA ARG A 174 7.41 15.93 9.35
C ARG A 174 6.13 15.61 8.56
N THR A 175 6.21 14.79 7.52
CA THR A 175 5.05 14.27 6.77
C THR A 175 4.46 12.99 7.34
N TYR A 176 5.13 12.37 8.33
CA TYR A 176 4.73 11.09 8.92
C TYR A 176 4.12 11.31 10.32
N SER A 177 3.25 10.38 10.73
CA SER A 177 2.73 10.28 12.10
C SER A 177 3.50 9.23 12.87
N PHE A 178 3.90 9.55 14.10
CA PHE A 178 4.64 8.64 14.97
C PHE A 178 4.06 8.58 16.38
N THR A 179 4.32 7.44 17.03
CA THR A 179 3.88 7.12 18.39
C THR A 179 5.08 6.62 19.20
N PRO A 180 5.34 7.14 20.41
CA PRO A 180 4.65 8.25 21.07
C PRO A 180 4.86 9.57 20.32
N GLU A 181 3.97 10.56 20.51
CA GLU A 181 4.05 11.86 19.82
C GLU A 181 5.41 12.56 20.01
N SER A 182 6.05 12.36 21.17
CA SER A 182 7.37 12.89 21.53
C SER A 182 8.53 12.29 20.73
N TYR A 183 8.33 11.21 19.97
CA TYR A 183 9.32 10.68 19.03
C TYR A 183 9.52 11.61 17.81
N ALA A 184 8.56 12.51 17.56
CA ALA A 184 8.56 13.39 16.41
C ALA A 184 8.39 14.87 16.79
N GLY A 185 8.61 15.74 15.81
CA GLY A 185 8.02 17.07 15.86
C GLY A 185 6.50 17.01 15.60
N PRO A 186 5.77 18.12 15.78
CA PRO A 186 4.34 18.19 15.48
C PRO A 186 4.02 17.63 14.09
N THR A 187 3.10 16.66 14.08
CA THR A 187 2.58 15.98 12.88
C THR A 187 1.47 16.83 12.27
N TYR A 188 1.44 16.95 10.95
CA TYR A 188 0.46 17.79 10.22
C TYR A 188 -0.52 16.97 9.37
N ALA A 189 -0.58 15.66 9.58
CA ALA A 189 -1.59 14.78 9.00
C ALA A 189 -3.01 15.25 9.33
N ALA A 190 -3.95 15.04 8.41
CA ALA A 190 -5.35 15.32 8.65
C ALA A 190 -5.93 14.21 9.53
N SER A 191 -6.20 14.52 10.81
CA SER A 191 -6.91 13.59 11.69
C SER A 191 -8.38 13.47 11.27
N PRO A 192 -8.96 12.26 11.22
CA PRO A 192 -8.36 10.98 11.60
C PRO A 192 -7.59 10.25 10.47
N SER A 193 -6.59 9.48 10.93
CA SER A 193 -5.93 8.33 10.29
C SER A 193 -5.22 8.44 8.93
N LEU A 194 -5.37 9.48 8.10
CA LEU A 194 -4.67 9.55 6.79
C LEU A 194 -3.44 10.48 6.80
N VAL A 195 -2.26 9.88 6.56
CA VAL A 195 -0.94 10.54 6.64
C VAL A 195 -0.30 10.63 5.26
N GLU A 196 -0.35 11.81 4.62
CA GLU A 196 0.31 12.10 3.33
C GLU A 196 1.84 12.19 3.49
N ALA A 197 2.51 11.05 3.36
CA ALA A 197 3.94 10.89 3.56
C ALA A 197 4.77 11.32 2.34
N ASP A 198 5.99 11.80 2.61
CA ASP A 198 6.98 12.14 1.59
C ASP A 198 7.71 10.88 1.07
N PRO A 199 7.49 10.44 -0.18
CA PRO A 199 8.23 9.33 -0.78
C PRO A 199 9.70 9.66 -1.09
N GLY A 200 10.11 10.93 -0.95
CA GLY A 200 11.50 11.33 -0.96
C GLY A 200 12.23 11.06 0.36
N TYR A 201 11.51 10.87 1.47
CA TYR A 201 12.13 10.65 2.78
C TYR A 201 12.72 9.24 2.89
N ALA A 202 14.00 9.16 3.26
CA ALA A 202 14.65 7.90 3.61
C ALA A 202 14.26 7.48 5.04
N LEU A 203 13.03 6.95 5.15
CA LEU A 203 12.48 6.36 6.37
C LEU A 203 13.44 5.28 6.90
N THR A 204 13.83 5.36 8.17
CA THR A 204 14.71 4.37 8.81
C THR A 204 13.91 3.26 9.50
N LEU A 205 14.56 2.16 9.89
CA LEU A 205 13.91 1.10 10.69
C LEU A 205 13.47 1.61 12.09
N ASP A 206 14.16 2.63 12.62
CA ASP A 206 13.74 3.27 13.87
C ASP A 206 12.49 4.13 13.66
N ASP A 207 12.44 4.93 12.58
CA ASP A 207 11.22 5.65 12.20
C ASP A 207 10.05 4.67 11.98
N TRP A 208 10.31 3.57 11.26
CA TRP A 208 9.33 2.53 10.96
C TRP A 208 8.69 1.93 12.21
N ARG A 209 9.51 1.55 13.20
CA ARG A 209 9.04 1.00 14.48
C ARG A 209 8.10 1.94 15.21
N HIS A 210 8.29 3.25 15.07
CA HIS A 210 7.48 4.28 15.72
C HIS A 210 6.30 4.78 14.84
N LEU A 211 6.08 4.26 13.63
CA LEU A 211 4.88 4.61 12.85
C LEU A 211 3.61 4.25 13.63
N SER A 212 2.65 5.17 13.70
CA SER A 212 1.45 5.02 14.52
C SER A 212 0.67 3.74 14.23
N HIS A 213 0.45 2.92 15.27
CA HIS A 213 -0.40 1.73 15.23
C HIS A 213 -1.85 2.10 14.87
N GLY A 214 -2.52 1.28 14.07
CA GLY A 214 -3.84 1.59 13.51
C GLY A 214 -3.84 2.75 12.48
N GLY A 215 -2.67 3.31 12.15
CA GLY A 215 -2.53 4.44 11.23
C GLY A 215 -2.40 4.01 9.77
N THR A 216 -2.89 4.85 8.85
CA THR A 216 -2.63 4.74 7.41
C THR A 216 -1.54 5.71 6.99
N THR A 217 -0.42 5.18 6.48
CA THR A 217 0.59 5.95 5.75
C THR A 217 0.27 5.91 4.26
N LEU A 218 0.21 7.08 3.61
CA LEU A 218 -0.13 7.21 2.20
C LEU A 218 0.98 7.95 1.45
N TRP A 219 1.55 7.32 0.43
CA TRP A 219 2.45 7.97 -0.51
C TRP A 219 1.73 8.15 -1.85
N GLN A 220 1.85 9.34 -2.45
CA GLN A 220 1.23 9.65 -3.72
C GLN A 220 2.24 10.18 -4.73
N TRP A 221 2.05 9.80 -5.99
CA TRP A 221 2.83 10.25 -7.15
C TRP A 221 1.91 10.58 -8.31
N TYR A 222 2.40 11.45 -9.19
CA TYR A 222 1.74 11.81 -10.45
C TYR A 222 2.78 11.89 -11.58
N ALA A 223 2.46 11.29 -12.72
CA ALA A 223 3.21 11.45 -13.97
C ALA A 223 2.30 11.12 -15.16
N ASP A 224 2.51 11.79 -16.30
CA ASP A 224 1.94 11.40 -17.60
C ASP A 224 0.43 11.08 -17.62
N GLY A 225 -0.38 11.95 -17.01
CA GLY A 225 -1.84 11.79 -16.94
C GLY A 225 -2.32 10.64 -16.05
N LYS A 226 -1.50 10.21 -15.10
CA LYS A 226 -1.75 9.08 -14.21
C LYS A 226 -1.33 9.41 -12.78
N PHE A 227 -2.06 8.84 -11.82
CA PHE A 227 -1.68 8.83 -10.41
C PHE A 227 -1.24 7.41 -9.99
N VAL A 228 -0.25 7.35 -9.10
CA VAL A 228 0.06 6.16 -8.29
C VAL A 228 -0.12 6.55 -6.83
N GLU A 229 -0.72 5.65 -6.07
CA GLU A 229 -0.94 5.78 -4.65
C GLU A 229 -0.54 4.47 -3.98
N LEU A 230 0.35 4.52 -2.99
CA LEU A 230 0.75 3.39 -2.15
C LEU A 230 0.22 3.65 -0.75
N LYS A 231 -0.62 2.75 -0.26
CA LYS A 231 -1.27 2.83 1.04
C LYS A 231 -0.74 1.70 1.94
N TYR A 232 -0.27 2.06 3.12
CA TYR A 232 0.19 1.14 4.15
C TYR A 232 -0.64 1.32 5.41
N GLU A 233 -1.31 0.26 5.87
CA GLU A 233 -2.06 0.24 7.13
C GLU A 233 -1.31 -0.64 8.14
N ARG A 234 -0.97 -0.09 9.31
CA ARG A 234 -0.31 -0.85 10.37
C ARG A 234 -1.33 -1.42 11.35
N ASP A 235 -1.22 -2.71 11.67
CA ASP A 235 -2.17 -3.40 12.54
C ASP A 235 -2.17 -2.83 13.97
N GLU A 236 -3.33 -2.87 14.64
CA GLU A 236 -3.48 -2.46 16.04
C GLU A 236 -3.17 -3.66 16.96
N ARG A 237 -1.88 -3.92 17.13
CA ARG A 237 -1.38 -5.03 17.94
C ARG A 237 -1.64 -4.76 19.42
N SER A 238 -2.66 -5.42 19.99
CA SER A 238 -3.02 -5.35 21.41
C SER A 238 -3.15 -6.73 22.02
N ALA A 239 -2.68 -6.89 23.27
CA ALA A 239 -2.82 -8.11 24.06
C ALA A 239 -4.29 -8.41 24.44
N ASP A 240 -5.16 -7.39 24.41
CA ASP A 240 -6.59 -7.52 24.74
C ASP A 240 -7.46 -7.83 23.51
N LEU A 241 -6.89 -7.83 22.29
CA LEU A 241 -7.60 -8.15 21.05
C LEU A 241 -7.38 -9.62 20.65
N PRO A 242 -8.44 -10.42 20.44
CA PRO A 242 -8.30 -11.87 20.17
C PRO A 242 -7.90 -12.22 18.73
N ILE A 243 -7.59 -11.21 17.90
CA ILE A 243 -7.25 -11.35 16.47
C ILE A 243 -6.23 -10.27 16.11
N THR A 244 -5.06 -10.67 15.59
CA THR A 244 -4.21 -9.82 14.75
C THR A 244 -4.57 -10.07 13.28
N LEU A 245 -4.72 -9.01 12.49
CA LEU A 245 -5.01 -9.12 11.05
C LEU A 245 -3.75 -9.00 10.20
N GLY A 246 -2.66 -8.47 10.76
CA GLY A 246 -1.40 -8.19 10.07
C GLY A 246 -1.43 -6.85 9.34
N ASP A 247 -0.25 -6.27 9.12
CA ASP A 247 -0.11 -5.01 8.41
C ASP A 247 -0.47 -5.18 6.92
N ARG A 248 -1.15 -4.20 6.32
CA ARG A 248 -1.63 -4.25 4.92
C ARG A 248 -0.88 -3.27 4.03
N LEU A 249 -0.65 -3.65 2.78
CA LEU A 249 -0.11 -2.78 1.73
C LEU A 249 -0.96 -2.90 0.46
N ASP A 250 -1.44 -1.76 -0.04
CA ASP A 250 -2.19 -1.63 -1.30
C ASP A 250 -1.52 -0.63 -2.23
N LEU A 251 -1.60 -0.85 -3.54
CA LEU A 251 -1.26 0.14 -4.56
C LEU A 251 -2.42 0.36 -5.53
N ARG A 252 -2.71 1.62 -5.82
CA ARG A 252 -3.72 2.07 -6.79
C ARG A 252 -3.04 2.85 -7.91
N ILE A 253 -3.31 2.49 -9.16
CA ILE A 253 -2.92 3.24 -10.36
C ILE A 253 -4.20 3.68 -11.08
N GLN A 254 -4.31 4.93 -11.48
CA GLN A 254 -5.51 5.44 -12.14
C GLN A 254 -5.21 6.58 -13.13
N SER A 255 -6.03 6.69 -14.17
CA SER A 255 -5.99 7.82 -15.11
C SER A 255 -6.52 9.11 -14.46
N GLU A 256 -6.22 10.25 -15.07
CA GLU A 256 -6.87 11.52 -14.70
C GLU A 256 -8.39 11.48 -14.83
N THR A 257 -8.95 10.77 -15.82
CA THR A 257 -10.41 10.56 -15.96
C THR A 257 -10.97 9.85 -14.74
N ALA A 258 -10.39 8.70 -14.35
CA ALA A 258 -10.89 7.92 -13.21
C ALA A 258 -10.66 8.60 -11.86
N TRP A 259 -9.66 9.49 -11.75
CA TRP A 259 -9.51 10.38 -10.61
C TRP A 259 -10.60 11.47 -10.58
N LEU A 260 -10.93 12.03 -11.75
CA LEU A 260 -11.96 13.06 -11.91
C LEU A 260 -13.39 12.58 -11.61
N ASP A 261 -13.70 11.29 -11.72
CA ASP A 261 -15.01 10.71 -11.35
C ASP A 261 -15.50 11.16 -9.95
N THR A 262 -14.58 11.45 -9.03
CA THR A 262 -14.86 11.96 -7.68
C THR A 262 -15.51 13.35 -7.67
N PHE A 263 -15.36 14.13 -8.74
CA PHE A 263 -15.92 15.46 -8.89
C PHE A 263 -17.27 15.44 -9.62
N GLY A 264 -17.46 14.63 -10.66
CA GLY A 264 -18.70 14.61 -11.43
C GLY A 264 -18.87 13.41 -12.35
N PRO A 265 -20.09 13.16 -12.85
CA PRO A 265 -20.45 11.93 -13.57
C PRO A 265 -19.99 11.88 -15.03
N THR A 266 -19.35 12.93 -15.55
CA THR A 266 -18.77 12.97 -16.90
C THR A 266 -17.49 13.78 -16.89
N TYR A 267 -16.53 13.47 -17.76
CA TYR A 267 -15.22 14.14 -17.81
C TYR A 267 -15.31 15.67 -17.76
N GLU A 268 -16.10 16.31 -18.62
CA GLU A 268 -16.19 17.78 -18.64
C GLU A 268 -16.89 18.39 -17.41
N THR A 269 -17.92 17.73 -16.85
CA THR A 269 -18.56 18.25 -15.62
C THR A 269 -17.67 18.09 -14.40
N ALA A 270 -16.96 16.96 -14.30
CA ALA A 270 -15.93 16.72 -13.30
C ALA A 270 -14.78 17.73 -13.41
N ARG A 271 -14.23 17.90 -14.61
CA ARG A 271 -13.11 18.81 -14.91
C ARG A 271 -13.47 20.28 -14.62
N ALA A 272 -14.68 20.71 -15.01
CA ALA A 272 -15.17 22.05 -14.70
C ALA A 272 -15.37 22.28 -13.20
N LYS A 273 -15.90 21.29 -12.47
CA LYS A 273 -16.08 21.37 -11.02
C LYS A 273 -14.73 21.40 -10.29
N TYR A 274 -13.80 20.51 -10.64
CA TYR A 274 -12.44 20.51 -10.11
C TYR A 274 -11.78 21.88 -10.29
N ALA A 275 -11.83 22.45 -11.50
CA ALA A 275 -11.32 23.80 -11.77
C ALA A 275 -11.95 24.89 -10.90
N SER A 276 -13.25 24.77 -10.58
CA SER A 276 -13.96 25.70 -9.67
C SER A 276 -13.63 25.51 -8.19
N GLU A 277 -13.16 24.33 -7.77
CA GLU A 277 -12.79 24.01 -6.39
C GLU A 277 -11.33 24.33 -6.05
N ILE A 278 -10.45 24.49 -7.06
CA ILE A 278 -9.03 24.89 -6.88
C ILE A 278 -8.83 26.06 -5.90
N PRO A 279 -9.57 27.19 -5.97
CA PRO A 279 -9.41 28.28 -5.01
C PRO A 279 -9.69 27.88 -3.55
N ALA A 280 -10.66 27.00 -3.33
CA ALA A 280 -11.00 26.50 -1.99
C ALA A 280 -9.94 25.53 -1.47
N PHE A 281 -9.39 24.66 -2.32
CA PHE A 281 -8.26 23.80 -1.95
C PHE A 281 -7.02 24.62 -1.59
N LEU A 282 -6.65 25.61 -2.42
CA LEU A 282 -5.50 26.49 -2.13
C LEU A 282 -5.71 27.27 -0.82
N GLN A 283 -6.93 27.72 -0.52
CA GLN A 283 -7.25 28.33 0.78
C GLN A 283 -7.03 27.38 1.97
N GLN A 284 -7.44 26.11 1.84
CA GLN A 284 -7.18 25.07 2.86
C GLN A 284 -5.67 24.84 3.04
N ARG A 285 -4.92 24.70 1.94
CA ARG A 285 -3.46 24.57 1.97
C ARG A 285 -2.79 25.76 2.64
N HIS A 286 -3.17 26.99 2.33
CA HIS A 286 -2.60 28.18 2.97
C HIS A 286 -2.86 28.19 4.49
N ALA A 287 -4.04 27.76 4.94
CA ALA A 287 -4.35 27.63 6.37
C ALA A 287 -3.55 26.50 7.05
N ALA A 288 -3.35 25.36 6.37
CA ALA A 288 -2.51 24.27 6.85
C ALA A 288 -1.02 24.66 6.91
N GLU A 289 -0.49 25.30 5.87
CA GLU A 289 0.88 25.83 5.85
C GLU A 289 1.11 26.91 6.92
N ALA A 290 0.11 27.76 7.22
CA ALA A 290 0.23 28.75 8.29
C ALA A 290 0.41 28.09 9.66
N LYS A 291 -0.38 27.05 9.96
CA LYS A 291 -0.22 26.22 11.17
C LYS A 291 1.16 25.54 11.20
N ALA A 292 1.60 24.98 10.07
CA ALA A 292 2.87 24.28 9.99
C ALA A 292 4.09 25.20 10.12
N ARG A 293 4.06 26.41 9.54
CA ARG A 293 5.08 27.45 9.76
C ARG A 293 5.15 27.87 11.23
N ALA A 294 4.00 28.10 11.88
CA ALA A 294 3.94 28.50 13.28
C ALA A 294 4.53 27.44 14.23
N ALA A 295 4.44 26.16 13.87
CA ALA A 295 5.04 25.03 14.60
C ALA A 295 6.39 24.55 14.00
N GLY A 296 7.08 25.42 13.26
CA GLY A 296 8.49 25.26 12.88
C GLY A 296 8.77 24.28 11.74
N ALA A 297 7.80 24.03 10.85
CA ALA A 297 8.03 23.26 9.63
C ALA A 297 8.50 24.14 8.46
N ARG A 298 9.39 23.60 7.63
CA ARG A 298 9.72 24.16 6.31
C ARG A 298 8.58 23.87 5.34
N ILE A 299 8.22 24.86 4.53
CA ILE A 299 7.30 24.72 3.40
C ILE A 299 8.11 24.74 2.10
N LEU A 300 7.78 23.87 1.16
CA LEU A 300 8.33 23.87 -0.21
C LEU A 300 7.67 25.00 -1.02
N THR A 301 8.22 26.21 -0.91
CA THR A 301 7.73 27.41 -1.64
C THR A 301 8.06 27.37 -3.13
N ASP A 302 9.06 26.57 -3.50
CA ASP A 302 9.54 26.27 -4.86
C ASP A 302 8.79 25.11 -5.55
N TRP A 303 7.87 24.45 -4.83
CA TRP A 303 7.00 23.41 -5.37
C TRP A 303 6.05 23.96 -6.45
N ILE A 304 6.00 23.27 -7.59
CA ILE A 304 5.08 23.54 -8.69
C ILE A 304 4.08 22.38 -8.77
N ASP A 305 2.81 22.66 -8.51
CA ASP A 305 1.75 21.66 -8.65
C ASP A 305 1.53 21.29 -10.14
N PRO A 306 1.27 20.00 -10.45
CA PRO A 306 0.97 19.58 -11.81
C PRO A 306 -0.36 20.15 -12.29
N ALA A 307 -0.45 20.45 -13.59
CA ALA A 307 -1.75 20.64 -14.23
C ALA A 307 -2.40 19.25 -14.40
N ILE A 308 -3.63 19.10 -13.89
CA ILE A 308 -4.37 17.83 -13.90
C ILE A 308 -5.53 17.94 -14.89
N ALA A 309 -5.67 16.98 -15.80
CA ALA A 309 -6.68 16.98 -16.87
C ALA A 309 -6.67 18.27 -17.72
N GLY A 310 -5.48 18.85 -17.94
CA GLY A 310 -5.35 20.14 -18.62
C GLY A 310 -6.00 21.31 -17.87
N VAL A 311 -6.19 21.21 -16.56
CA VAL A 311 -6.55 22.32 -15.66
C VAL A 311 -5.27 22.77 -14.95
N ALA A 312 -4.82 24.00 -15.25
CA ALA A 312 -3.63 24.57 -14.64
C ALA A 312 -3.93 25.15 -13.25
N VAL A 313 -3.07 24.86 -12.29
CA VAL A 313 -3.12 25.45 -10.94
C VAL A 313 -2.53 26.87 -11.00
N PRO A 314 -3.17 27.89 -10.38
CA PRO A 314 -2.57 29.21 -10.23
C PRO A 314 -1.20 29.13 -9.53
N LYS A 315 -0.24 29.92 -10.00
CA LYS A 315 1.06 30.03 -9.31
C LYS A 315 0.89 30.75 -7.96
N PRO A 316 1.61 30.32 -6.91
CA PRO A 316 1.64 31.00 -5.61
C PRO A 316 2.38 32.35 -5.66
#